data_AF-A0A8H3FRL7-F1
#
_entry.id   AF-A0A8H3FRL7-F1
#
_cell.length_a   1.000
_cell.length_b   1.000
_cell.length_c   1.000
_cell.angle_alpha   90.00
_cell.angle_beta   90.00
_cell.angle_gamma   90.00
#
_symmetry.space_group_name_H-M   'P 1'
#
loop_
_entity.id
_entity.type
_entity.pdbx_description
1 polymer ?
#
loop_
_entity_poly.entity_id
_entity_poly.type
_entity_poly.pdbx_seq_one_letter_code
_entity_poly.pdbx_strand_id
1 'polypeptide(L)'
;MIFAVLIFLGLTATSLQACVNKTTDQQDPWSVQLLQSTLTVNNDFDASINGSSADGQYVIEIVGNKGKVIQNSRNTQVVVNNQIPWGSNLTLYSIIGADSTSILMGWIYCSHDDLLTALWLEDTSGLAGFTNSTVVGNCHADSTARNSSYAIREECITVDPPSVYPSMQGLDVSLQPHNVGAVNLSQEYDLLPFEIVDCLDCGNTSTNGWVEIHSVLSSKSLSNICIGIFCLYAEKGPDPMVLLSYLNCFQQQEKSTQWLPATYDISAYTSPPPPSATPASDAATSFPQSTVMKIVSLMVATIF
;
A
#
# COMPACT_ATOMS: atom_id res chain seq x y z
N MET A 1 45.39 33.83 -35.67
CA MET A 1 43.95 33.87 -35.29
C MET A 1 43.62 32.58 -34.59
N ILE A 2 43.37 32.61 -33.28
CA ILE A 2 42.94 31.46 -32.49
C ILE A 2 41.49 31.73 -32.11
N PHE A 3 40.56 30.94 -32.64
CA PHE A 3 39.15 30.99 -32.30
C PHE A 3 38.94 30.16 -31.03
N ALA A 4 38.77 30.83 -29.89
CA ALA A 4 38.30 30.19 -28.66
C ALA A 4 36.77 30.06 -28.75
N VAL A 5 36.29 28.83 -28.96
CA VAL A 5 34.86 28.50 -28.91
C VAL A 5 34.51 28.23 -27.44
N LEU A 6 33.84 29.18 -26.80
CA LEU A 6 33.20 28.97 -25.50
C LEU A 6 31.94 28.11 -25.70
N ILE A 7 32.02 26.84 -25.34
CA ILE A 7 30.86 25.97 -25.21
C ILE A 7 30.21 26.27 -23.86
N PHE A 8 29.15 27.07 -23.87
CA PHE A 8 28.25 27.20 -22.72
C PHE A 8 27.41 25.92 -22.63
N LEU A 9 27.84 24.98 -21.79
CA LEU A 9 26.99 23.89 -21.30
C LEU A 9 25.95 24.53 -20.37
N GLY A 10 24.77 24.82 -20.91
CA GLY A 10 23.58 25.16 -20.13
C GLY A 10 23.13 23.93 -19.36
N LEU A 11 23.73 23.69 -18.19
CA LEU A 11 23.16 22.85 -17.16
C LEU A 11 21.89 23.55 -16.69
N THR A 12 20.75 23.25 -17.32
CA THR A 12 19.46 23.49 -16.71
C THR A 12 19.41 22.57 -15.49
N ALA A 13 19.80 23.11 -14.34
CA ALA A 13 19.51 22.49 -13.06
C ALA A 13 17.98 22.44 -12.96
N THR A 14 17.38 21.34 -13.41
CA THR A 14 16.05 20.95 -13.00
C THR A 14 16.19 20.67 -11.51
N SER A 15 16.03 21.72 -10.70
CA SER A 15 15.91 21.56 -9.26
C SER A 15 14.75 20.60 -9.05
N LEU A 16 15.01 19.40 -8.52
CA LEU A 16 13.96 18.61 -7.89
C LEU A 16 13.32 19.55 -6.88
N GLN A 17 12.13 20.04 -7.21
CA GLN A 17 11.39 20.90 -6.33
C GLN A 17 10.84 19.95 -5.28
N ALA A 18 11.57 19.81 -4.17
CA ALA A 18 11.10 19.07 -3.01
C ALA A 18 9.68 19.57 -2.66
N CYS A 19 8.87 18.72 -2.03
CA CYS A 19 7.54 19.09 -1.55
C CYS A 19 7.64 20.18 -0.47
N VAL A 20 7.84 21.41 -0.92
CA VAL A 20 7.94 22.60 -0.11
C VAL A 20 6.54 23.15 0.05
N ASN A 21 6.10 23.29 1.28
CA ASN A 21 4.87 24.00 1.56
C ASN A 21 5.06 25.47 1.13
N LYS A 22 4.34 25.87 0.08
CA LYS A 22 4.45 27.21 -0.52
C LYS A 22 4.13 28.36 0.44
N THR A 23 3.50 28.08 1.58
CA THR A 23 3.16 29.11 2.57
C THR A 23 4.21 29.28 3.66
N THR A 24 4.98 28.24 4.00
CA THR A 24 5.94 28.28 5.12
C THR A 24 7.39 28.16 4.68
N ASP A 25 7.67 27.87 3.41
CA ASP A 25 8.99 27.47 2.90
C ASP A 25 9.62 26.30 3.68
N GLN A 26 8.82 25.58 4.48
CA GLN A 26 9.26 24.39 5.20
C GLN A 26 8.82 23.15 4.43
N GLN A 27 9.74 22.20 4.34
CA GLN A 27 9.42 20.87 3.87
C GLN A 27 8.58 20.18 4.95
N ASP A 28 7.39 19.74 4.55
CA ASP A 28 6.58 18.88 5.40
C ASP A 28 7.25 17.50 5.45
N PRO A 29 7.70 17.02 6.63
CA PRO A 29 8.34 15.71 6.73
C PRO A 29 7.39 14.56 6.36
N TRP A 30 6.08 14.80 6.39
CA TRP A 30 5.05 13.84 6.01
C TRP A 30 4.67 13.91 4.53
N SER A 31 5.36 14.72 3.73
CA SER A 31 5.10 14.83 2.29
C SER A 31 6.16 14.12 1.46
N VAL A 32 5.70 13.37 0.46
CA VAL A 32 6.55 12.65 -0.50
C VAL A 32 6.32 13.17 -1.92
N GLN A 33 7.40 13.26 -2.70
CA GLN A 33 7.33 13.66 -4.10
C GLN A 33 7.19 12.43 -4.98
N LEU A 34 6.00 12.21 -5.54
CA LEU A 34 5.86 11.31 -6.67
C LEU A 34 6.53 11.96 -7.87
N LEU A 35 7.42 11.23 -8.52
CA LEU A 35 8.01 11.68 -9.76
C LEU A 35 7.20 11.18 -10.94
N GLN A 36 7.15 12.01 -11.97
CA GLN A 36 6.54 11.61 -13.23
C GLN A 36 7.25 10.36 -13.75
N SER A 37 6.48 9.29 -13.93
CA SER A 37 7.00 8.02 -14.41
C SER A 37 5.96 7.35 -15.30
N THR A 38 6.43 6.67 -16.34
CA THR A 38 5.65 5.67 -17.05
C THR A 38 6.23 4.31 -16.70
N LEU A 39 5.65 3.65 -15.70
CA LEU A 39 5.99 2.28 -15.35
C LEU A 39 5.31 1.35 -16.35
N THR A 40 6.01 0.31 -16.80
CA THR A 40 5.36 -0.85 -17.41
C THR A 40 5.37 -1.99 -16.41
N VAL A 41 4.17 -2.38 -15.96
CA VAL A 41 3.96 -3.55 -15.12
C VAL A 41 3.82 -4.73 -16.06
N ASN A 42 4.70 -5.74 -15.91
CA ASN A 42 4.62 -6.97 -16.68
C ASN A 42 3.99 -8.04 -15.78
N ASN A 43 2.83 -8.55 -16.18
CA ASN A 43 2.14 -9.63 -15.51
C ASN A 43 2.08 -10.85 -16.44
N ASP A 44 2.07 -12.04 -15.85
CA ASP A 44 1.83 -13.33 -16.51
C ASP A 44 0.34 -13.67 -16.62
N PHE A 45 -0.53 -12.70 -16.32
CA PHE A 45 -1.99 -12.79 -16.43
C PHE A 45 -2.57 -11.48 -16.96
N ASP A 46 -3.80 -11.54 -17.49
CA ASP A 46 -4.60 -10.38 -17.90
C ASP A 46 -5.91 -10.39 -17.11
N ALA A 47 -6.09 -9.43 -16.20
CA ALA A 47 -7.29 -9.25 -15.40
C ALA A 47 -8.14 -8.07 -15.91
N SER A 48 -9.44 -8.31 -16.04
CA SER A 48 -10.48 -7.31 -16.24
C SER A 48 -11.51 -7.44 -15.13
N ILE A 49 -11.72 -6.38 -14.37
CA ILE A 49 -12.55 -6.38 -13.17
C ILE A 49 -13.48 -5.18 -13.25
N ASN A 50 -14.78 -5.43 -13.10
CA ASN A 50 -15.78 -4.38 -13.05
C ASN A 50 -16.81 -4.68 -11.98
N GLY A 51 -17.11 -3.70 -11.13
CA GLY A 51 -18.23 -3.77 -10.22
C GLY A 51 -18.38 -2.53 -9.36
N SER A 52 -19.37 -2.55 -8.48
CA SER A 52 -19.65 -1.44 -7.59
C SER A 52 -20.26 -1.89 -6.27
N SER A 53 -20.15 -1.04 -5.25
CA SER A 53 -20.94 -1.17 -4.03
C SER A 53 -22.41 -0.80 -4.31
N ALA A 54 -23.33 -1.28 -3.46
CA ALA A 54 -24.76 -1.02 -3.64
C ALA A 54 -25.13 0.47 -3.54
N ASP A 55 -24.37 1.24 -2.76
CA ASP A 55 -24.52 2.69 -2.58
C ASP A 55 -23.78 3.52 -3.64
N GLY A 56 -23.03 2.87 -4.55
CA GLY A 56 -22.24 3.52 -5.60
C GLY A 56 -21.03 4.31 -5.10
N GLN A 57 -20.68 4.22 -3.81
CA GLN A 57 -19.51 4.91 -3.25
C GLN A 57 -18.19 4.30 -3.76
N TYR A 58 -18.21 3.00 -4.07
CA TYR A 58 -17.08 2.26 -4.60
C TYR A 58 -17.39 1.75 -5.99
N VAL A 59 -16.52 2.05 -6.96
CA VAL A 59 -16.62 1.53 -8.33
C VAL A 59 -15.23 1.07 -8.78
N ILE A 60 -15.16 -0.12 -9.38
CA ILE A 60 -13.94 -0.68 -9.96
C ILE A 60 -14.16 -0.76 -11.46
N GLU A 61 -13.23 -0.20 -12.24
CA GLU A 61 -13.22 -0.27 -13.70
C GLU A 61 -11.80 -0.58 -14.18
N ILE A 62 -11.46 -1.86 -14.30
CA ILE A 62 -10.14 -2.35 -14.69
C ILE A 62 -10.29 -3.22 -15.94
N VAL A 63 -9.45 -2.97 -16.96
CA VAL A 63 -9.37 -3.76 -18.19
C VAL A 63 -7.91 -3.92 -18.57
N GLY A 64 -7.42 -5.14 -18.72
CA GLY A 64 -6.01 -5.34 -19.08
C GLY A 64 -5.06 -4.96 -17.96
N ASN A 65 -5.33 -5.37 -16.71
CA ASN A 65 -4.58 -5.01 -15.49
C ASN A 65 -4.46 -3.51 -15.19
N LYS A 66 -5.19 -2.63 -15.90
CA LYS A 66 -5.15 -1.19 -15.64
C LYS A 66 -6.53 -0.58 -15.67
N GLY A 67 -6.70 0.50 -14.93
CA GLY A 67 -7.97 1.22 -14.95
C GLY A 67 -8.06 2.17 -13.78
N LYS A 68 -9.21 2.19 -13.12
CA LYS A 68 -9.45 3.07 -11.98
C LYS A 68 -10.28 2.42 -10.90
N VAL A 69 -10.10 2.95 -9.70
CA VAL A 69 -11.01 2.79 -8.58
C VAL A 69 -11.60 4.15 -8.26
N ILE A 70 -12.91 4.19 -8.05
CA ILE A 70 -13.63 5.37 -7.58
C ILE A 70 -14.04 5.12 -6.14
N GLN A 71 -13.68 6.03 -5.24
CA GLN A 71 -14.03 6.01 -3.82
C GLN A 71 -14.60 7.38 -3.43
N ASN A 72 -15.86 7.45 -3.01
CA ASN A 72 -16.49 8.71 -2.60
C ASN A 72 -16.31 9.84 -3.64
N SER A 73 -16.49 9.53 -4.93
CA SER A 73 -16.23 10.43 -6.08
C SER A 73 -14.76 10.76 -6.40
N ARG A 74 -13.80 10.32 -5.57
CA ARG A 74 -12.37 10.40 -5.86
C ARG A 74 -12.01 9.31 -6.86
N ASN A 75 -11.31 9.66 -7.94
CA ASN A 75 -10.93 8.74 -9.00
C ASN A 75 -9.41 8.55 -9.01
N THR A 76 -8.99 7.33 -8.70
CA THR A 76 -7.58 6.97 -8.66
C THR A 76 -7.27 5.98 -9.79
N GLN A 77 -6.29 6.31 -10.63
CA GLN A 77 -5.80 5.37 -11.63
C GLN A 77 -5.03 4.26 -10.91
N VAL A 78 -5.33 3.01 -11.23
CA VAL A 78 -4.71 1.85 -10.60
C VAL A 78 -4.16 0.88 -11.65
N VAL A 79 -3.18 0.09 -11.22
CA VAL A 79 -2.68 -1.08 -11.92
C VAL A 79 -2.80 -2.31 -11.02
N VAL A 80 -3.24 -3.43 -11.59
CA VAL A 80 -3.20 -4.73 -10.95
C VAL A 80 -1.79 -5.28 -11.13
N ASN A 81 -1.12 -5.64 -10.04
CA ASN A 81 0.28 -6.06 -10.09
C ASN A 81 0.51 -7.48 -9.57
N ASN A 82 -0.47 -8.09 -8.91
CA ASN A 82 -0.40 -9.47 -8.42
C ASN A 82 -1.75 -10.15 -8.53
N GLN A 83 -1.72 -11.47 -8.80
CA GLN A 83 -2.84 -12.39 -8.68
C GLN A 83 -2.43 -13.44 -7.63
N ILE A 84 -3.22 -13.56 -6.56
CA ILE A 84 -2.87 -14.36 -5.39
C ILE A 84 -4.02 -15.35 -5.14
N PRO A 85 -3.83 -16.66 -5.34
CA PRO A 85 -4.79 -17.66 -4.92
C PRO A 85 -5.08 -17.55 -3.42
N TRP A 86 -6.33 -17.64 -3.02
CA TRP A 86 -6.74 -17.30 -1.67
C TRP A 86 -7.80 -18.26 -1.09
N GLY A 87 -7.39 -19.00 -0.06
CA GLY A 87 -8.20 -20.11 0.43
C GLY A 87 -8.49 -21.10 -0.70
N SER A 88 -9.66 -21.73 -0.67
CA SER A 88 -10.04 -22.72 -1.69
C SER A 88 -10.83 -22.15 -2.86
N ASN A 89 -11.41 -20.94 -2.72
CA ASN A 89 -12.48 -20.45 -3.60
C ASN A 89 -12.32 -18.98 -4.02
N LEU A 90 -11.25 -18.29 -3.62
CA LEU A 90 -11.05 -16.88 -3.92
C LEU A 90 -9.70 -16.66 -4.61
N THR A 91 -9.61 -15.57 -5.37
CA THR A 91 -8.38 -15.01 -5.92
C THR A 91 -8.35 -13.52 -5.61
N LEU A 92 -7.21 -13.04 -5.14
CA LEU A 92 -7.00 -11.65 -4.75
C LEU A 92 -6.15 -10.98 -5.81
N TYR A 93 -6.62 -9.83 -6.28
CA TYR A 93 -5.87 -8.97 -7.18
C TYR A 93 -5.38 -7.76 -6.40
N SER A 94 -4.06 -7.65 -6.23
CA SER A 94 -3.48 -6.47 -5.59
C SER A 94 -3.44 -5.32 -6.58
N ILE A 95 -3.93 -4.17 -6.14
CA ILE A 95 -3.93 -2.93 -6.90
C ILE A 95 -3.07 -1.89 -6.20
N ILE A 96 -2.38 -1.08 -7.00
CA ILE A 96 -1.70 0.12 -6.55
C ILE A 96 -1.98 1.26 -7.51
N GLY A 97 -2.14 2.45 -6.97
CA GLY A 97 -2.47 3.65 -7.73
C GLY A 97 -2.07 4.91 -7.00
N ALA A 98 -2.16 6.03 -7.70
CA ALA A 98 -1.98 7.35 -7.14
C ALA A 98 -2.80 8.36 -7.92
N ASP A 99 -3.25 9.39 -7.23
CA ASP A 99 -3.79 10.61 -7.83
C ASP A 99 -3.12 11.84 -7.20
N SER A 100 -3.70 13.02 -7.40
CA SER A 100 -3.13 14.27 -6.89
C SER A 100 -3.20 14.43 -5.36
N THR A 101 -3.82 13.50 -4.64
CA THR A 101 -4.08 13.63 -3.21
C THR A 101 -3.48 12.51 -2.37
N SER A 102 -3.45 11.27 -2.86
CA SER A 102 -2.90 10.16 -2.10
C SER A 102 -2.43 9.01 -2.99
N ILE A 103 -1.60 8.16 -2.40
CA ILE A 103 -1.34 6.82 -2.92
C ILE A 103 -2.47 5.92 -2.43
N LEU A 104 -2.99 5.06 -3.31
CA LEU A 104 -4.00 4.07 -3.02
C LEU A 104 -3.39 2.69 -3.20
N MET A 105 -3.63 1.81 -2.23
CA MET A 105 -3.39 0.38 -2.36
C MET A 105 -4.64 -0.40 -1.99
N GLY A 106 -4.74 -1.64 -2.46
CA GLY A 106 -5.88 -2.46 -2.12
C GLY A 106 -5.85 -3.86 -2.68
N TRP A 107 -6.89 -4.61 -2.32
CA TRP A 107 -7.10 -5.97 -2.78
C TRP A 107 -8.54 -6.14 -3.24
N ILE A 108 -8.69 -6.70 -4.43
CA ILE A 108 -9.98 -7.04 -5.02
C ILE A 108 -10.17 -8.54 -4.86
N TYR A 109 -11.30 -8.93 -4.25
CA TYR A 109 -11.62 -10.32 -3.96
C TYR A 109 -12.59 -10.87 -5.00
N CYS A 110 -12.12 -11.84 -5.77
CA CYS A 110 -12.90 -12.52 -6.79
C CYS A 110 -13.09 -13.99 -6.43
N SER A 111 -14.29 -14.53 -6.58
CA SER A 111 -14.51 -15.98 -6.47
C SER A 111 -13.99 -16.72 -7.70
N HIS A 112 -13.83 -18.04 -7.58
CA HIS A 112 -13.49 -18.91 -8.73
C HIS A 112 -14.58 -18.98 -9.80
N ASP A 113 -15.80 -18.54 -9.48
CA ASP A 113 -16.89 -18.37 -10.44
C ASP A 113 -16.86 -16.98 -11.09
N ASP A 114 -15.71 -16.30 -11.06
CA ASP A 114 -15.49 -14.99 -11.68
C ASP A 114 -16.39 -13.88 -11.10
N LEU A 115 -16.87 -14.04 -9.86
CA LEU A 115 -17.70 -13.03 -9.19
C LEU A 115 -16.86 -12.12 -8.31
N LEU A 116 -17.01 -10.81 -8.48
CA LEU A 116 -16.48 -9.84 -7.54
C LEU A 116 -17.28 -9.90 -6.23
N THR A 117 -16.58 -9.99 -5.10
CA THR A 117 -17.19 -10.20 -3.77
C THR A 117 -16.88 -9.11 -2.76
N ALA A 118 -15.65 -8.59 -2.76
CA ALA A 118 -15.22 -7.57 -1.83
C ALA A 118 -14.09 -6.72 -2.42
N LEU A 119 -13.97 -5.52 -1.86
CA LEU A 119 -12.91 -4.57 -2.15
C LEU A 119 -12.34 -4.09 -0.83
N TRP A 120 -11.02 -4.20 -0.70
CA TRP A 120 -10.26 -3.64 0.39
C TRP A 120 -9.40 -2.50 -0.11
N LEU A 121 -9.49 -1.34 0.51
CA LEU A 121 -8.71 -0.15 0.14
C LEU A 121 -8.05 0.46 1.36
N GLU A 122 -6.85 0.98 1.13
CA GLU A 122 -6.08 1.77 2.09
C GLU A 122 -5.40 2.90 1.32
N ASP A 123 -5.33 4.08 1.92
CA ASP A 123 -4.80 5.26 1.24
C ASP A 123 -4.00 6.15 2.20
N THR A 124 -3.06 6.93 1.64
CA THR A 124 -2.17 7.77 2.45
C THR A 124 -2.80 9.04 3.00
N SER A 125 -4.06 9.35 2.67
CA SER A 125 -4.80 10.50 3.21
C SER A 125 -5.67 10.14 4.42
N GLY A 126 -5.70 8.86 4.81
CA GLY A 126 -6.58 8.36 5.87
C GLY A 126 -8.08 8.47 5.57
N LEU A 127 -8.47 8.96 4.38
CA LEU A 127 -9.86 9.16 3.99
C LEU A 127 -10.54 7.84 3.63
N ALA A 128 -9.82 6.92 3.01
CA ALA A 128 -10.31 5.56 2.83
C ALA A 128 -10.56 4.88 4.17
N GLY A 129 -9.71 5.15 5.16
CA GLY A 129 -9.55 4.28 6.32
C GLY A 129 -9.36 2.82 5.91
N PHE A 130 -9.32 1.94 6.90
CA PHE A 130 -9.43 0.51 6.69
C PHE A 130 -10.84 0.15 6.17
N THR A 131 -11.06 0.25 4.85
CA THR A 131 -12.37 -0.02 4.25
C THR A 131 -12.41 -1.40 3.62
N ASN A 132 -13.19 -2.28 4.24
CA ASN A 132 -13.70 -3.49 3.61
C ASN A 132 -15.13 -3.23 3.11
N SER A 133 -15.29 -3.14 1.80
CA SER A 133 -16.59 -2.91 1.17
C SER A 133 -17.08 -4.14 0.41
N THR A 134 -18.33 -4.52 0.65
CA THR A 134 -19.04 -5.44 -0.24
C THR A 134 -19.28 -4.76 -1.57
N VAL A 135 -18.73 -5.34 -2.63
CA VAL A 135 -18.90 -4.90 -4.01
C VAL A 135 -19.38 -6.08 -4.84
N VAL A 136 -20.21 -5.82 -5.84
CA VAL A 136 -20.74 -6.85 -6.73
C VAL A 136 -20.37 -6.53 -8.16
N GLY A 137 -20.13 -7.57 -8.95
CA GLY A 137 -19.67 -7.43 -10.32
C GLY A 137 -19.00 -8.70 -10.82
N ASN A 138 -18.16 -8.54 -11.83
CA ASN A 138 -17.44 -9.66 -12.43
C ASN A 138 -15.94 -9.40 -12.40
N CYS A 139 -15.21 -10.48 -12.21
CA CYS A 139 -13.79 -10.55 -12.47
C CYS A 139 -13.60 -11.50 -13.65
N HIS A 140 -12.66 -11.20 -14.52
CA HIS A 140 -12.21 -12.15 -15.52
C HIS A 140 -10.71 -12.07 -15.55
N ALA A 141 -10.04 -13.20 -15.40
CA ALA A 141 -8.61 -13.26 -15.61
C ALA A 141 -8.23 -14.50 -16.41
N ASP A 142 -7.25 -14.35 -17.28
CA ASP A 142 -6.61 -15.45 -17.98
C ASP A 142 -5.10 -15.40 -17.81
N SER A 143 -4.41 -16.48 -18.20
CA SER A 143 -2.96 -16.62 -18.10
C SER A 143 -2.19 -15.97 -19.26
N THR A 144 -2.80 -15.02 -19.96
CA THR A 144 -2.14 -14.28 -21.03
C THR A 144 -1.24 -13.21 -20.42
N ALA A 145 0.06 -13.30 -20.70
CA ALA A 145 0.99 -12.27 -20.26
C ALA A 145 0.61 -10.90 -20.81
N ARG A 146 0.60 -9.89 -19.93
CA ARG A 146 0.15 -8.53 -20.24
C ARG A 146 1.15 -7.51 -19.74
N ASN A 147 1.49 -6.57 -20.63
CA ASN A 147 2.24 -5.37 -20.28
C ASN A 147 1.27 -4.20 -20.12
N SER A 148 1.24 -3.63 -18.93
CA SER A 148 0.33 -2.55 -18.59
C SER A 148 1.13 -1.29 -18.24
N SER A 149 1.06 -0.31 -19.15
CA SER A 149 1.62 1.01 -18.89
C SER A 149 0.77 1.75 -17.86
N TYR A 150 1.40 2.17 -16.79
CA TYR A 150 0.84 2.95 -15.70
C TYR A 150 1.62 4.27 -15.59
N ALA A 151 0.90 5.38 -15.66
CA ALA A 151 1.50 6.71 -15.64
C ALA A 151 1.23 7.37 -14.29
N ILE A 152 2.30 7.77 -13.62
CA ILE A 152 2.27 8.57 -12.41
C ILE A 152 2.58 9.99 -12.79
N ARG A 153 1.78 10.93 -12.28
CA ARG A 153 2.05 12.36 -12.45
C ARG A 153 3.01 12.81 -11.37
N GLU A 154 3.83 13.79 -11.69
CA GLU A 154 4.63 14.45 -10.67
C GLU A 154 3.71 15.23 -9.74
N GLU A 155 3.66 14.82 -8.48
CA GLU A 155 2.76 15.38 -7.48
C GLU A 155 3.41 15.29 -6.10
N CYS A 156 3.04 16.21 -5.22
CA CYS A 156 3.38 16.14 -3.80
C CYS A 156 2.20 15.57 -3.05
N ILE A 157 2.43 14.42 -2.40
CA ILE A 157 1.42 13.73 -1.62
C ILE A 157 1.77 13.87 -0.16
N THR A 158 0.81 14.33 0.63
CA THR A 158 0.87 14.27 2.09
C THR A 158 0.45 12.88 2.55
N VAL A 159 1.20 12.34 3.50
CA VAL A 159 0.92 11.09 4.19
C VAL A 159 0.39 11.44 5.56
N ASP A 160 -0.89 11.19 5.79
CA ASP A 160 -1.53 11.40 7.08
C ASP A 160 -1.21 10.23 8.01
N PRO A 161 -0.38 10.42 9.06
CA PRO A 161 -0.01 9.31 9.92
C PRO A 161 -1.19 8.85 10.79
N PRO A 162 -1.23 7.55 11.15
CA PRO A 162 -2.14 7.06 12.17
C PRO A 162 -1.95 7.83 13.48
N SER A 163 -3.04 8.10 14.20
CA SER A 163 -2.97 8.81 15.49
C SER A 163 -2.20 8.04 16.55
N VAL A 164 -2.13 6.72 16.42
CA VAL A 164 -1.36 5.80 17.26
C VAL A 164 -0.78 4.71 16.37
N TYR A 165 0.51 4.44 16.52
CA TYR A 165 1.17 3.31 15.85
C TYR A 165 2.30 2.75 16.72
N PRO A 166 2.66 1.46 16.55
CA PRO A 166 3.75 0.83 17.32
C PRO A 166 5.10 1.51 17.09
N SER A 167 6.02 1.34 18.05
CA SER A 167 7.41 1.75 17.89
C SER A 167 8.30 0.57 17.47
N MET A 168 9.37 0.86 16.73
CA MET A 168 10.39 -0.10 16.32
C MET A 168 11.78 0.52 16.49
N GLN A 169 12.75 -0.26 16.95
CA GLN A 169 14.14 0.16 17.06
C GLN A 169 15.08 -1.02 16.79
N GLY A 170 15.84 -0.90 15.71
CA GLY A 170 16.92 -1.79 15.29
C GLY A 170 18.05 -1.00 14.63
N LEU A 171 19.00 -1.72 14.02
CA LEU A 171 20.09 -1.12 13.25
C LEU A 171 19.60 -0.61 11.89
N ASP A 172 18.75 -1.39 11.23
CA ASP A 172 18.28 -1.14 9.87
C ASP A 172 16.83 -0.65 9.80
N VAL A 173 16.17 -0.49 10.96
CA VAL A 173 14.81 0.05 11.02
C VAL A 173 14.59 0.80 12.32
N SER A 174 13.96 1.96 12.22
CA SER A 174 13.51 2.72 13.37
C SER A 174 12.20 3.42 13.07
N LEU A 175 11.28 3.39 14.03
CA LEU A 175 10.01 4.11 13.97
C LEU A 175 9.62 4.49 15.39
N GLN A 176 9.40 5.79 15.61
CA GLN A 176 8.92 6.33 16.88
C GLN A 176 7.57 7.02 16.66
N PRO A 177 6.65 6.98 17.64
CA PRO A 177 5.35 7.64 17.52
C PRO A 177 5.51 9.13 17.15
N HIS A 178 4.65 9.58 16.25
CA HIS A 178 4.60 10.95 15.69
C HIS A 178 5.86 11.43 14.95
N ASN A 179 6.80 10.55 14.64
CA ASN A 179 7.99 10.86 13.85
C ASN A 179 8.03 10.02 12.57
N VAL A 180 8.61 10.61 11.52
CA VAL A 180 9.05 9.86 10.34
C VAL A 180 10.12 8.87 10.78
N GLY A 181 9.93 7.61 10.43
CA GLY A 181 10.90 6.55 10.68
C GLY A 181 11.98 6.49 9.60
N ALA A 182 12.86 5.51 9.75
CA ALA A 182 13.87 5.19 8.75
C ALA A 182 13.98 3.68 8.59
N VAL A 183 14.25 3.22 7.37
CA VAL A 183 14.60 1.83 7.08
C VAL A 183 15.74 1.76 6.06
N ASN A 184 16.69 0.86 6.29
CA ASN A 184 17.81 0.61 5.40
C ASN A 184 17.60 -0.69 4.63
N LEU A 185 17.35 -0.57 3.32
CA LEU A 185 17.16 -1.69 2.38
C LEU A 185 18.28 -1.69 1.34
N SER A 186 19.54 -1.82 1.78
CA SER A 186 20.76 -1.46 1.02
C SER A 186 20.95 0.04 0.78
N GLN A 187 19.98 0.83 1.18
CA GLN A 187 19.97 2.29 1.19
C GLN A 187 18.89 2.78 2.16
N GLU A 188 19.02 4.02 2.60
CA GLU A 188 18.06 4.64 3.49
C GLU A 188 16.77 5.08 2.76
N TYR A 189 15.65 4.77 3.39
CA TYR A 189 14.32 5.27 3.07
C TYR A 189 13.74 5.97 4.29
N ASP A 190 13.08 7.11 4.07
CA ASP A 190 12.13 7.64 5.04
C ASP A 190 10.96 6.66 5.14
N LEU A 191 10.53 6.31 6.35
CA LEU A 191 9.41 5.40 6.63
C LEU A 191 8.24 6.22 7.18
N LEU A 192 7.19 6.37 6.37
CA LEU A 192 6.00 7.14 6.71
C LEU A 192 4.80 6.20 6.89
N PRO A 193 4.44 5.81 8.12
CA PRO A 193 3.25 4.99 8.35
C PRO A 193 1.99 5.75 7.95
N PHE A 194 1.04 5.05 7.33
CA PHE A 194 -0.27 5.63 6.96
C PHE A 194 -1.46 4.75 7.39
N GLU A 195 -1.26 3.46 7.63
CA GLU A 195 -2.32 2.55 8.08
C GLU A 195 -1.74 1.49 9.03
N ILE A 196 -2.54 1.07 10.02
CA ILE A 196 -2.17 0.03 11.00
C ILE A 196 -3.24 -1.05 11.03
N VAL A 197 -2.84 -2.27 10.72
CA VAL A 197 -3.72 -3.45 10.80
C VAL A 197 -3.49 -4.15 12.12
N ASP A 198 -4.49 -4.13 13.01
CA ASP A 198 -4.49 -4.96 14.21
C ASP A 198 -4.93 -6.38 13.86
N CYS A 199 -4.00 -7.32 13.93
CA CYS A 199 -4.28 -8.73 13.76
C CYS A 199 -3.91 -9.59 14.96
N LEU A 200 -3.97 -9.02 16.17
CA LEU A 200 -3.68 -9.75 17.40
C LEU A 200 -4.65 -10.94 17.61
N ASP A 201 -5.88 -10.84 17.09
CA ASP A 201 -6.92 -11.88 17.17
C ASP A 201 -7.19 -12.62 15.85
N CYS A 202 -6.38 -12.41 14.81
CA CYS A 202 -6.63 -12.97 13.47
C CYS A 202 -6.26 -14.45 13.31
N GLY A 203 -5.61 -15.07 14.28
CA GLY A 203 -5.12 -16.44 14.19
C GLY A 203 -6.04 -17.48 14.83
N ASN A 204 -6.16 -18.66 14.21
CA ASN A 204 -6.56 -19.88 14.91
C ASN A 204 -5.29 -20.59 15.43
N THR A 205 -4.87 -20.25 16.65
CA THR A 205 -4.07 -21.10 17.55
C THR A 205 -2.56 -21.30 17.31
N SER A 206 -1.91 -20.80 16.26
CA SER A 206 -0.46 -21.05 16.04
C SER A 206 0.45 -19.82 16.00
N THR A 207 -0.05 -18.66 15.59
CA THR A 207 0.62 -17.37 15.77
C THR A 207 -0.21 -16.59 16.79
N ASN A 208 0.44 -16.03 17.82
CA ASN A 208 -0.23 -15.19 18.84
C ASN A 208 -0.72 -13.84 18.27
N GLY A 209 -1.10 -13.80 16.99
CA GLY A 209 -1.43 -12.60 16.25
C GLY A 209 -0.21 -11.74 15.91
N TRP A 210 -0.46 -10.65 15.18
CA TRP A 210 0.54 -9.66 14.79
C TRP A 210 -0.11 -8.31 14.55
N VAL A 211 0.70 -7.25 14.48
CA VAL A 211 0.28 -5.92 14.03
C VAL A 211 1.03 -5.60 12.74
N GLU A 212 0.36 -5.02 11.75
CA GLU A 212 1.00 -4.58 10.50
C GLU A 212 1.09 -3.06 10.46
N ILE A 213 2.23 -2.55 9.99
CA ILE A 213 2.47 -1.13 9.76
C ILE A 213 2.62 -0.93 8.26
N HIS A 214 1.63 -0.32 7.65
CA HIS A 214 1.63 -0.02 6.22
C HIS A 214 2.22 1.37 6.03
N SER A 215 3.25 1.44 5.21
CA SER A 215 4.11 2.61 5.14
C SER A 215 4.44 2.99 3.71
N VAL A 216 4.53 4.29 3.46
CA VAL A 216 5.24 4.82 2.31
C VAL A 216 6.73 4.82 2.64
N LEU A 217 7.54 4.26 1.76
CA LEU A 217 8.99 4.29 1.83
C LEU A 217 9.50 5.25 0.76
N SER A 218 10.15 6.33 1.17
CA SER A 218 10.64 7.38 0.26
C SER A 218 12.16 7.43 0.25
N SER A 219 12.77 7.17 -0.90
CA SER A 219 14.21 7.31 -1.08
C SER A 219 14.54 8.61 -1.82
N LYS A 220 15.20 9.53 -1.11
CA LYS A 220 15.73 10.77 -1.69
C LYS A 220 16.87 10.49 -2.67
N SER A 221 17.69 9.47 -2.42
CA SER A 221 18.84 9.13 -3.25
C SER A 221 18.44 8.50 -4.58
N LEU A 222 17.46 7.60 -4.57
CA LEU A 222 16.96 6.96 -5.79
C LEU A 222 15.81 7.69 -6.44
N SER A 223 15.23 8.70 -5.77
CA SER A 223 14.07 9.39 -6.32
C SER A 223 12.91 8.41 -6.60
N ASN A 224 12.68 7.50 -5.64
CA ASN A 224 11.74 6.39 -5.74
C ASN A 224 10.85 6.31 -4.50
N ILE A 225 9.60 5.87 -4.70
CA ILE A 225 8.61 5.65 -3.66
C ILE A 225 8.15 4.20 -3.73
N CYS A 226 8.09 3.56 -2.57
CA CYS A 226 7.58 2.22 -2.40
C CYS A 226 6.49 2.17 -1.33
N ILE A 227 5.68 1.11 -1.38
CA ILE A 227 4.81 0.70 -0.29
C ILE A 227 5.46 -0.47 0.42
N GLY A 228 5.57 -0.37 1.75
CA GLY A 228 6.11 -1.41 2.62
C GLY A 228 5.08 -1.84 3.66
N ILE A 229 4.98 -3.14 3.93
CA ILE A 229 4.21 -3.70 5.05
C ILE A 229 5.17 -4.34 6.04
N PHE A 230 5.19 -3.83 7.26
CA PHE A 230 6.02 -4.35 8.36
C PHE A 230 5.15 -5.10 9.36
N CYS A 231 5.38 -6.40 9.53
CA CYS A 231 4.65 -7.24 10.49
C CYS A 231 5.42 -7.36 11.82
N LEU A 232 4.71 -7.13 12.91
CA LEU A 232 5.17 -7.23 14.30
C LEU A 232 4.42 -8.36 15.01
N TYR A 233 5.07 -9.50 15.21
CA TYR A 233 4.44 -10.65 15.87
C TYR A 233 4.26 -10.41 17.38
N ALA A 234 3.12 -10.78 17.95
CA ALA A 234 2.86 -10.51 19.36
C ALA A 234 3.78 -11.33 20.29
N GLU A 235 4.03 -12.58 19.91
CA GLU A 235 5.02 -13.41 20.59
C GLU A 235 6.42 -13.03 20.12
N LYS A 236 7.18 -12.44 21.04
CA LYS A 236 8.56 -12.09 20.80
C LYS A 236 9.42 -13.31 21.12
N GLY A 237 10.14 -13.81 20.12
CA GLY A 237 11.24 -14.74 20.34
C GLY A 237 12.36 -14.10 21.18
N PRO A 238 13.41 -14.86 21.52
CA PRO A 238 14.57 -14.33 22.26
C PRO A 238 15.26 -13.17 21.51
N ASP A 239 15.18 -13.19 20.18
CA ASP A 239 15.66 -12.15 19.29
C ASP A 239 14.46 -11.57 18.52
N PRO A 240 13.89 -10.43 18.94
CA PRO A 240 12.74 -9.86 18.26
C PRO A 240 13.13 -9.39 16.85
N MET A 241 12.29 -9.71 15.88
CA MET A 241 12.48 -9.39 14.48
C MET A 241 11.22 -8.73 13.93
N VAL A 242 11.40 -7.76 13.05
CA VAL A 242 10.34 -7.15 12.23
C VAL A 242 10.40 -7.79 10.85
N LEU A 243 9.27 -8.28 10.34
CA LEU A 243 9.20 -8.81 8.97
C LEU A 243 8.74 -7.71 8.02
N LEU A 244 9.57 -7.31 7.06
CA LEU A 244 9.08 -6.62 5.87
C LEU A 244 8.44 -7.69 4.98
N SER A 245 7.11 -7.82 5.01
CA SER A 245 6.36 -8.87 4.32
C SER A 245 6.01 -8.51 2.88
N TYR A 246 5.95 -7.20 2.60
CA TYR A 246 5.63 -6.66 1.29
C TYR A 246 6.48 -5.43 1.03
N LEU A 247 7.04 -5.36 -0.17
CA LEU A 247 7.68 -4.18 -0.73
C LEU A 247 7.18 -4.06 -2.17
N ASN A 248 6.80 -2.86 -2.60
CA ASN A 248 6.43 -2.61 -3.98
C ASN A 248 6.75 -1.17 -4.36
N CYS A 249 7.68 -0.98 -5.29
CA CYS A 249 8.10 0.34 -5.71
C CYS A 249 7.45 0.74 -7.03
N PHE A 250 7.06 2.02 -7.11
CA PHE A 250 6.41 2.57 -8.29
C PHE A 250 7.30 2.62 -9.53
N GLN A 251 8.63 2.51 -9.38
CA GLN A 251 9.58 2.50 -10.49
C GLN A 251 10.21 1.14 -10.75
N GLN A 252 10.12 0.21 -9.80
CA GLN A 252 10.77 -1.10 -9.86
C GLN A 252 9.89 -2.13 -9.16
N GLN A 253 9.57 -3.23 -9.86
CA GLN A 253 8.94 -4.38 -9.20
C GLN A 253 10.00 -5.11 -8.38
N GLU A 254 10.21 -4.64 -7.15
CA GLU A 254 10.97 -5.37 -6.15
C GLU A 254 10.00 -6.11 -5.26
N LYS A 255 10.06 -7.45 -5.25
CA LYS A 255 9.44 -8.26 -4.19
C LYS A 255 10.55 -8.64 -3.23
N SER A 256 10.52 -8.11 -2.03
CA SER A 256 11.45 -8.52 -0.98
C SER A 256 10.68 -8.83 0.29
N THR A 257 10.81 -10.06 0.75
CA THR A 257 10.52 -10.43 2.13
C THR A 257 11.84 -10.49 2.89
N GLN A 258 11.95 -9.77 4.00
CA GLN A 258 13.17 -9.79 4.80
C GLN A 258 12.87 -9.59 6.28
N TRP A 259 13.69 -10.23 7.11
CA TRP A 259 13.64 -10.08 8.55
C TRP A 259 14.67 -9.05 9.01
N LEU A 260 14.21 -8.06 9.76
CA LEU A 260 14.98 -6.95 10.29
C LEU A 260 15.15 -7.10 11.81
N PRO A 261 16.37 -7.30 12.33
CA PRO A 261 16.61 -7.33 13.76
C PRO A 261 16.20 -6.01 14.43
N ALA A 262 15.16 -6.05 15.24
CA ALA A 262 14.63 -4.86 15.91
C ALA A 262 13.75 -5.23 17.09
N THR A 263 13.90 -4.47 18.17
CA THR A 263 12.90 -4.45 19.25
C THR A 263 11.71 -3.60 18.82
N TYR A 264 10.51 -3.96 19.28
CA TYR A 264 9.31 -3.19 19.01
C TYR A 264 8.36 -3.20 20.20
N ASP A 265 7.52 -2.19 20.30
CA ASP A 265 6.48 -2.08 21.30
C ASP A 265 5.11 -1.86 20.66
N ILE A 266 4.28 -2.90 20.75
CA ILE A 266 2.87 -2.89 20.33
C ILE A 266 1.93 -2.46 21.46
N SER A 267 2.39 -2.35 22.71
CA SER A 267 1.51 -2.04 23.86
C SER A 267 0.97 -0.61 23.84
N ALA A 268 1.72 0.31 23.23
CA ALA A 268 1.25 1.66 22.95
C ALA A 268 0.07 1.66 21.96
N TYR A 269 -0.02 0.62 21.13
CA TYR A 269 -1.13 0.37 20.23
C TYR A 269 -2.12 -0.58 20.93
N THR A 270 -2.89 -0.02 21.87
CA THR A 270 -4.19 -0.62 22.21
C THR A 270 -5.19 0.15 21.38
N SER A 271 -5.58 -0.41 20.23
CA SER A 271 -6.59 0.25 19.43
C SER A 271 -7.83 0.48 20.31
N PRO A 272 -8.49 1.64 20.24
CA PRO A 272 -9.92 1.65 20.54
C PRO A 272 -10.53 0.50 19.72
N PRO A 273 -11.49 -0.26 20.26
CA PRO A 273 -12.18 -1.26 19.45
C PRO A 273 -12.59 -0.59 18.12
N PRO A 274 -12.39 -1.26 16.97
CA PRO A 274 -12.69 -0.65 15.68
C PRO A 274 -14.07 -0.02 15.77
N PRO A 275 -14.26 1.22 15.28
CA PRO A 275 -15.55 1.89 15.38
C PRO A 275 -16.59 0.90 14.88
N SER A 276 -17.52 0.54 15.76
CA SER A 276 -18.53 -0.47 15.49
C SER A 276 -19.10 -0.11 14.14
N ALA A 277 -18.84 -0.92 13.10
CA ALA A 277 -19.35 -0.66 11.78
C ALA A 277 -20.86 -0.48 11.98
N THR A 278 -21.34 0.75 11.78
CA THR A 278 -22.77 1.02 11.97
C THR A 278 -23.44 0.08 10.99
N PRO A 279 -24.28 -0.87 11.44
CA PRO A 279 -24.75 -1.94 10.58
C PRO A 279 -25.40 -1.29 9.35
N ALA A 280 -24.76 -1.47 8.19
CA ALA A 280 -25.39 -1.15 6.93
C ALA A 280 -26.67 -1.98 6.90
N SER A 281 -27.81 -1.30 6.82
CA SER A 281 -29.15 -1.88 6.93
C SER A 281 -29.25 -3.17 6.11
N ASP A 282 -29.69 -4.22 6.79
CA ASP A 282 -29.78 -5.62 6.37
C ASP A 282 -30.20 -5.84 4.90
N ALA A 283 -29.24 -6.26 4.05
CA ALA A 283 -29.50 -7.02 2.83
C ALA A 283 -28.25 -7.69 2.20
N ALA A 284 -27.05 -7.53 2.75
CA ALA A 284 -25.87 -8.27 2.29
C ALA A 284 -25.50 -9.32 3.33
N THR A 285 -25.39 -10.58 2.90
CA THR A 285 -24.87 -11.69 3.70
C THR A 285 -23.56 -11.24 4.37
N SER A 286 -23.61 -11.09 5.69
CA SER A 286 -22.46 -10.65 6.48
C SER A 286 -21.35 -11.68 6.33
N PHE A 287 -20.27 -11.30 5.64
CA PHE A 287 -19.00 -11.97 5.85
C PHE A 287 -18.60 -11.69 7.31
N PRO A 288 -18.29 -12.71 8.12
CA PRO A 288 -17.82 -12.47 9.47
C PRO A 288 -16.57 -11.59 9.38
N GLN A 289 -16.54 -10.45 10.06
CA GLN A 289 -15.33 -9.61 10.15
C GLN A 289 -14.13 -10.43 10.67
N SER A 290 -14.39 -11.43 11.50
CA SER A 290 -13.38 -12.40 11.95
C SER A 290 -12.83 -13.29 10.83
N THR A 291 -13.57 -13.49 9.74
CA THR A 291 -13.09 -14.18 8.53
C THR A 291 -12.27 -13.22 7.67
N VAL A 292 -12.64 -11.93 7.54
CA VAL A 292 -11.86 -10.98 6.72
C VAL A 292 -10.56 -10.51 7.40
N MET A 293 -10.50 -10.48 8.72
CA MET A 293 -9.26 -10.23 9.45
C MET A 293 -8.33 -11.47 9.49
N LYS A 294 -8.89 -12.70 9.56
CA LYS A 294 -8.16 -13.93 9.22
C LYS A 294 -7.56 -13.90 7.80
N ILE A 295 -8.02 -12.97 6.95
CA ILE A 295 -7.73 -12.92 5.52
C ILE A 295 -6.56 -12.02 5.13
N VAL A 296 -6.00 -11.20 6.02
CA VAL A 296 -4.68 -10.57 5.76
C VAL A 296 -3.54 -11.54 6.18
N SER A 297 -3.82 -12.38 7.19
CA SER A 297 -2.94 -13.42 7.77
C SER A 297 -2.28 -14.37 6.77
N LEU A 298 -3.05 -14.88 5.81
CA LEU A 298 -2.54 -15.88 4.89
C LEU A 298 -1.56 -15.26 3.88
N MET A 299 -1.59 -13.95 3.57
CA MET A 299 -0.63 -13.36 2.62
C MET A 299 0.80 -13.45 3.15
N VAL A 300 0.98 -13.24 4.45
CA VAL A 300 2.28 -13.36 5.11
C VAL A 300 2.67 -14.83 5.27
N ALA A 301 1.71 -15.75 5.41
CA ALA A 301 1.99 -17.17 5.64
C ALA A 301 2.13 -18.03 4.36
N THR A 302 1.45 -17.70 3.25
CA THR A 302 1.49 -18.48 1.99
C THR A 302 2.44 -17.92 0.93
N ILE A 303 3.21 -16.87 1.25
CA ILE A 303 4.42 -16.49 0.49
C ILE A 303 5.65 -17.31 0.97
N PHE A 304 5.45 -18.25 1.91
CA PHE A 304 6.44 -19.25 2.35
C PHE A 304 6.00 -20.68 2.01
#